data_AF-A0A135VTH6-F1
#
_entry.id   AF-A0A135VTH6-F1
#
_cell.length_a   1.000
_cell.length_b   1.000
_cell.length_c   1.000
_cell.angle_alpha   90.00
_cell.angle_beta   90.00
_cell.angle_gamma   90.00
#
_symmetry.space_group_name_H-M   'P 1'
#
loop_
_entity.id
_entity.type
_entity.pdbx_description
1 polymer ?
#
loop_
_entity_poly.entity_id
_entity_poly.type
_entity_poly.pdbx_seq_one_letter_code
_entity_poly.pdbx_strand_id
1 'polypeptide(L)'
;MSPKSDIYPHLDRFQRMKKGRMTVLLSEIEEAGSMPVKQFLGSIAVEHGIRRTTAWEYIHDWTDAGYISVRNNIITYQKKIDKEDAQKEDTQPC
;
A
#
# COMPACT_ATOMS: atom_id res chain seq x y z
N MET A 1 10.07 -9.85 -28.18
CA MET A 1 10.05 -8.76 -27.17
C MET A 1 9.35 -9.30 -25.94
N SER A 2 10.10 -9.80 -24.95
CA SER A 2 9.54 -10.28 -23.68
C SER A 2 9.35 -9.09 -22.73
N PRO A 3 8.21 -8.99 -22.02
CA PRO A 3 7.96 -7.86 -21.14
C PRO A 3 8.89 -7.93 -19.93
N LYS A 4 9.46 -6.78 -19.56
CA LYS A 4 10.30 -6.58 -18.38
C LYS A 4 9.56 -7.07 -17.12
N SER A 5 9.82 -8.29 -16.68
CA SER A 5 9.17 -8.89 -15.51
C SER A 5 10.15 -9.17 -14.38
N ASP A 6 11.11 -8.28 -14.12
CA ASP A 6 12.06 -8.45 -13.02
C ASP A 6 12.17 -7.18 -12.19
N ILE A 7 11.15 -6.94 -11.36
CA ILE A 7 11.26 -5.96 -10.26
C ILE A 7 11.53 -6.70 -8.93
N TYR A 8 11.28 -8.02 -8.81
CA TYR A 8 11.51 -8.78 -7.56
C TYR A 8 11.82 -10.28 -7.80
N PRO A 9 13.09 -10.65 -8.09
CA PRO A 9 13.47 -12.04 -8.39
C PRO A 9 13.41 -12.99 -7.18
N HIS A 10 13.34 -12.45 -5.97
CA HIS A 10 13.30 -13.20 -4.70
C HIS A 10 11.88 -13.46 -4.17
N LEU A 11 10.83 -12.92 -4.81
CA LEU A 11 9.46 -13.14 -4.39
C LEU A 11 8.86 -14.34 -5.13
N ASP A 12 8.32 -15.29 -4.36
CA ASP A 12 7.58 -16.41 -4.94
C ASP A 12 6.32 -15.89 -5.68
N ARG A 13 5.80 -16.67 -6.62
CA ARG A 13 4.66 -16.32 -7.48
C ARG A 13 3.46 -15.82 -6.66
N PHE A 14 3.20 -16.43 -5.50
CA PHE A 14 2.13 -16.00 -4.61
C PHE A 14 2.37 -14.63 -3.99
N GLN A 15 3.62 -14.33 -3.60
CA GLN A 15 3.99 -13.02 -3.08
C GLN A 15 3.92 -11.93 -4.16
N ARG A 16 4.31 -12.24 -5.40
CA ARG A 16 4.13 -11.33 -6.56
C ARG A 16 2.67 -11.01 -6.83
N MET A 17 1.80 -12.02 -6.80
CA MET A 17 0.35 -11.81 -6.95
C MET A 17 -0.24 -11.00 -5.78
N LYS A 18 0.17 -11.28 -4.54
CA LYS A 18 -0.25 -10.52 -3.35
C LYS A 18 0.15 -9.05 -3.51
N LYS A 19 1.42 -8.79 -3.86
CA LYS A 19 1.95 -7.45 -4.07
C LYS A 19 1.22 -6.70 -5.17
N GLY A 20 0.99 -7.35 -6.32
CA GLY A 20 0.25 -6.74 -7.42
C GLY A 20 -1.16 -6.31 -7.02
N ARG A 21 -1.89 -7.15 -6.28
CA ARG A 21 -3.22 -6.79 -5.75
C ARG A 21 -3.14 -5.63 -4.76
N MET A 22 -2.18 -5.66 -3.83
CA MET A 22 -2.02 -4.58 -2.87
C MET A 22 -1.73 -3.24 -3.56
N THR A 23 -0.92 -3.23 -4.63
CA THR A 23 -0.63 -2.01 -5.38
C THR A 23 -1.89 -1.44 -6.05
N VAL A 24 -2.70 -2.28 -6.68
CA VAL A 24 -3.96 -1.84 -7.33
C VAL A 24 -4.93 -1.23 -6.32
N LEU A 25 -5.10 -1.90 -5.17
CA LEU A 25 -6.00 -1.42 -4.13
C LEU A 25 -5.49 -0.12 -3.47
N LEU A 26 -4.17 0.03 -3.34
CA LEU A 26 -3.59 1.25 -2.82
C LEU A 26 -3.77 2.42 -3.79
N SER A 27 -3.68 2.19 -5.10
CA SER A 27 -3.97 3.22 -6.11
C SER A 27 -5.44 3.69 -6.08
N GLU A 28 -6.39 2.79 -5.79
CA GLU A 28 -7.80 3.18 -5.62
C GLU A 28 -7.98 4.11 -4.41
N ILE A 29 -7.26 3.87 -3.31
CA ILE A 29 -7.26 4.76 -2.13
C ILE A 29 -6.59 6.09 -2.46
N GLU A 30 -5.49 6.08 -3.21
CA GLU A 30 -4.77 7.27 -3.65
C GLU A 30 -5.64 8.17 -4.54
N GLU A 31 -6.34 7.59 -5.53
CA GLU A 31 -7.26 8.31 -6.42
C GLU A 31 -8.46 8.90 -5.67
N ALA A 32 -8.99 8.17 -4.69
CA ALA A 32 -10.08 8.66 -3.84
C ALA A 32 -9.62 9.71 -2.82
N GLY A 33 -8.33 9.71 -2.45
CA GLY A 33 -7.72 10.53 -1.40
C GLY A 33 -8.13 10.14 0.03
N SER A 34 -9.43 10.00 0.27
CA SER A 34 -9.98 9.55 1.55
C SER A 34 -11.28 8.77 1.37
N MET A 35 -11.43 7.64 2.07
CA MET A 35 -12.63 6.81 2.02
C MET A 35 -12.97 6.13 3.35
N PRO A 36 -14.25 5.88 3.66
CA PRO A 36 -14.63 5.10 4.83
C PRO A 36 -14.11 3.65 4.75
N VAL A 37 -13.59 3.12 5.86
CA VAL A 37 -13.13 1.72 5.96
C VAL A 37 -14.23 0.75 5.54
N LYS A 38 -15.48 1.01 5.92
CA LYS A 38 -16.62 0.17 5.54
C LYS A 38 -16.85 0.13 4.02
N GLN A 39 -16.64 1.24 3.34
CA GLN A 39 -16.77 1.33 1.88
C GLN A 39 -15.64 0.57 1.20
N PHE A 40 -14.41 0.77 1.67
CA PHE A 40 -13.23 0.03 1.20
C PHE A 40 -13.41 -1.49 1.34
N LEU A 41 -13.77 -1.96 2.55
CA LEU A 41 -13.99 -3.39 2.81
C LEU A 41 -15.17 -3.97 2.00
N GLY A 42 -16.17 -3.14 1.67
CA GLY A 42 -17.30 -3.53 0.84
C GLY A 42 -16.90 -3.68 -0.62
N SER A 43 -16.29 -2.65 -1.20
CA SER A 43 -15.82 -2.64 -2.59
C SER A 43 -14.83 -3.77 -2.84
N ILE A 44 -13.84 -3.96 -1.96
CA ILE A 44 -12.85 -5.03 -2.12
C ILE A 44 -13.44 -6.44 -2.06
N ALA A 45 -14.44 -6.66 -1.21
CA ALA A 45 -15.09 -7.97 -1.14
C ALA A 45 -15.86 -8.28 -2.42
N VAL A 46 -16.47 -7.28 -3.05
CA VAL A 46 -17.31 -7.42 -4.24
C VAL A 46 -16.48 -7.43 -5.53
N GLU A 47 -15.58 -6.47 -5.70
CA GLU A 47 -14.84 -6.23 -6.94
C GLU A 47 -13.61 -7.13 -7.07
N HIS A 48 -12.95 -7.43 -5.95
CA HIS A 48 -11.68 -8.15 -5.94
C HIS A 48 -11.78 -9.56 -5.33
N GLY A 49 -12.94 -9.91 -4.78
CA GLY A 49 -13.19 -11.22 -4.16
C GLY A 49 -12.33 -11.49 -2.92
N ILE A 50 -11.89 -10.43 -2.22
CA ILE A 50 -10.97 -10.55 -1.08
C ILE A 50 -11.77 -10.57 0.22
N ARG A 51 -11.41 -11.51 1.10
CA ARG A 51 -12.04 -11.64 2.42
C ARG A 51 -11.76 -10.40 3.27
N ARG A 52 -12.73 -10.01 4.10
CA ARG A 52 -12.60 -8.88 5.03
C ARG A 52 -11.37 -8.99 5.94
N THR A 53 -11.03 -10.18 6.39
CA THR A 53 -9.84 -10.42 7.24
C THR A 53 -8.54 -10.04 6.50
N THR A 54 -8.41 -10.48 5.25
CA THR A 54 -7.25 -10.16 4.41
C THR A 54 -7.21 -8.68 4.04
N ALA A 55 -8.36 -8.04 3.83
CA ALA A 55 -8.42 -6.60 3.59
C ALA A 55 -7.97 -5.80 4.83
N TRP A 56 -8.28 -6.28 6.04
CA TRP A 56 -7.74 -5.71 7.29
C TRP A 56 -6.23 -5.87 7.40
N GLU A 57 -5.69 -7.04 7.05
CA GLU A 57 -4.23 -7.26 7.00
C GLU A 57 -3.56 -6.24 6.06
N TYR A 58 -4.15 -5.95 4.89
CA TYR A 58 -3.59 -4.94 3.98
C TYR A 58 -3.63 -3.53 4.57
N ILE A 59 -4.73 -3.15 5.23
CA ILE A 59 -4.83 -1.86 5.92
C ILE A 59 -3.73 -1.74 6.97
N HIS A 60 -3.48 -2.80 7.74
CA HIS A 60 -2.40 -2.83 8.72
C HIS A 60 -1.04 -2.70 8.06
N ASP A 61 -0.73 -3.53 7.06
CA ASP A 61 0.53 -3.50 6.31
C ASP A 61 0.81 -2.10 5.73
N TRP A 62 -0.20 -1.42 5.19
CA TRP A 62 -0.04 -0.07 4.64
C TRP A 62 0.05 1.04 5.69
N THR A 63 -0.63 0.86 6.84
CA THR A 63 -0.53 1.81 7.96
C THR A 63 0.86 1.75 8.57
N ASP A 64 1.37 0.54 8.82
CA ASP A 64 2.71 0.32 9.37
C ASP A 64 3.79 0.82 8.40
N ALA A 65 3.58 0.63 7.10
CA ALA A 65 4.47 1.14 6.07
C ALA A 65 4.32 2.66 5.81
N GLY A 66 3.35 3.34 6.44
CA GLY A 66 3.12 4.78 6.31
C GLY A 66 2.55 5.23 4.96
N TYR A 67 1.87 4.34 4.23
CA TYR A 67 1.16 4.69 2.98
C TYR A 67 -0.23 5.26 3.24
N ILE A 68 -0.87 4.85 4.34
CA ILE A 68 -2.20 5.32 4.73
C ILE A 68 -2.25 5.63 6.21
N SER A 69 -3.25 6.42 6.61
CA SER A 69 -3.63 6.61 8.01
C SER A 69 -5.11 6.29 8.18
N VAL A 70 -5.45 5.55 9.23
CA VAL A 70 -6.84 5.27 9.59
C VAL A 70 -7.22 6.07 10.83
N ARG A 71 -8.17 6.99 10.69
CA ARG A 71 -8.72 7.80 11.81
C ARG A 71 -10.24 7.88 11.70
N ASN A 72 -10.95 7.71 12.81
CA ASN A 72 -12.41 7.78 12.86
C ASN A 72 -13.09 6.92 11.78
N ASN A 73 -12.56 5.72 11.52
CA ASN A 73 -13.06 4.79 10.49
C ASN A 73 -12.96 5.33 9.04
N ILE A 74 -12.08 6.30 8.80
CA ILE A 74 -11.73 6.84 7.48
C ILE A 74 -10.27 6.48 7.18
N ILE A 75 -10.04 5.91 6.01
CA ILE A 75 -8.73 5.67 5.41
C ILE A 75 -8.35 6.93 4.63
N THR A 76 -7.19 7.47 4.89
CA THR A 76 -6.62 8.60 4.15
C THR A 76 -5.28 8.19 3.57
N TYR A 77 -5.10 8.39 2.26
CA TYR A 77 -3.81 8.18 1.63
C TYR A 77 -2.80 9.20 2.14
N GLN A 78 -1.63 8.72 2.54
CA GLN A 78 -0.48 9.57 2.85
C GLN A 78 0.48 9.45 1.69
N LYS A 79 0.58 10.52 0.90
CA LYS A 79 1.65 10.63 -0.08
C LYS A 79 2.95 10.57 0.69
N LYS A 80 3.71 9.47 0.55
CA LYS A 80 5.07 9.44 1.06
C LYS A 80 5.78 10.62 0.41
N ILE A 81 6.19 11.59 1.23
CA ILE A 81 7.30 12.43 0.86
C ILE A 81 8.44 11.43 0.81
N ASP A 82 8.96 11.16 -0.39
CA ASP A 82 10.13 10.31 -0.58
C ASP A 82 11.23 10.86 0.32
N LYS A 83 11.41 10.25 1.49
CA LYS A 83 12.63 10.40 2.27
C LYS A 83 13.67 9.48 1.65
N GLU A 84 13.98 9.71 0.37
CA GLU A 84 15.23 9.24 -0.23
C GLU A 84 16.32 10.33 -0.17
N ASP A 85 16.05 11.54 0.37
CA ASP A 85 17.03 12.62 0.51
C ASP A 85 17.36 13.07 1.95
N ALA A 86 17.01 12.28 2.98
CA ALA A 86 17.33 12.62 4.38
C ALA A 86 18.35 11.68 5.04
N GLN A 87 19.32 11.18 4.28
CA GLN A 87 20.52 10.51 4.82
C GLN A 87 21.81 11.08 4.20
N LYS A 88 21.98 12.40 4.19
CA LYS A 88 23.32 13.04 4.10
C LYS A 88 23.32 14.41 4.78
N GLU A 89 23.10 14.47 6.07
CA GLU A 89 23.55 15.62 6.87
C GLU A 89 23.62 15.18 8.33
N ASP A 90 24.63 14.37 8.66
CA ASP A 90 25.11 14.19 10.03
C ASP A 90 26.49 13.52 9.98
N THR A 91 27.48 14.23 9.42
CA THR A 91 28.88 14.03 9.83
C THR A 91 29.67 15.33 9.67
N GLN A 92 29.35 16.32 10.49
CA GLN A 92 30.38 17.14 11.12
C GLN A 92 30.13 17.05 12.63
N PRO A 93 31.15 16.63 13.38
CA PRO A 93 31.81 17.66 14.17
C PRO A 93 33.34 17.58 14.07
N CYS A 94 33.92 18.78 13.92
CA CYS A 94 35.24 19.22 14.36
C CYS A 94 36.49 18.44 13.91
#